data_AF-A0ABD5P0W4-F1
#
_entry.id   AF-A0ABD5P0W4-F1
#
_cell.length_a   1.000
_cell.length_b   1.000
_cell.length_c   1.000
_cell.angle_alpha   90.00
_cell.angle_beta   90.00
_cell.angle_gamma   90.00
#
_symmetry.space_group_name_H-M   'P 1'
#
loop_
_entity.id
_entity.type
_entity.pdbx_description
1 polymer ?
#
loop_
_entity_poly.entity_id
_entity_poly.type
_entity_poly.pdbx_seq_one_letter_code
_entity_poly.pdbx_strand_id
1 'polypeptide(L)'
;MDHTREAFADALSSGDTERVNRAIDEIENTELEERAALFDECFEMCRDLYEADNGYQRQSVIRFAAGLYPRLAYRTVGADLTDEALPGEWTLDEIATHHDRLRDLYVDALRDDDGRVRRAAAKAIKELALTAEMLGESDELRSMMDELEALAEECEDSKRKHIEQAYENVAFHAEKPFSLLPDGLRDALEGDEHSSGR
;
A
#
# COMPACT_ATOMS: atom_id res chain seq x y z
N MET A 1 4.44 -21.67 -6.99
CA MET A 1 3.67 -21.80 -8.25
C MET A 1 4.64 -21.37 -9.35
N ASP A 2 4.26 -21.26 -10.62
CA ASP A 2 5.12 -20.50 -11.55
C ASP A 2 4.94 -19.02 -11.20
N HIS A 3 6.03 -18.31 -10.84
CA HIS A 3 6.02 -16.88 -10.49
C HIS A 3 5.85 -16.00 -11.74
N THR A 4 4.77 -16.24 -12.47
CA THR A 4 4.48 -15.58 -13.74
C THR A 4 3.21 -14.77 -13.60
N ARG A 5 3.18 -13.63 -14.29
CA ARG A 5 1.98 -12.80 -14.46
C ARG A 5 0.75 -13.65 -14.82
N GLU A 6 0.89 -14.58 -15.75
CA GLU A 6 -0.21 -15.44 -16.21
C GLU A 6 -0.80 -16.32 -15.09
N ALA A 7 0.05 -16.93 -14.27
CA ALA A 7 -0.40 -17.76 -13.16
C ALA A 7 -1.16 -16.95 -12.09
N PHE A 8 -0.68 -15.74 -11.78
CA PHE A 8 -1.39 -14.84 -10.87
C PHE A 8 -2.72 -14.37 -11.47
N ALA A 9 -2.73 -14.00 -12.76
CA ALA A 9 -3.95 -13.59 -13.45
C ALA A 9 -5.01 -14.69 -13.40
N ASP A 10 -4.64 -15.92 -13.72
CA ASP A 10 -5.52 -17.10 -13.66
C ASP A 10 -6.07 -17.33 -12.25
N ALA A 11 -5.25 -17.17 -11.21
CA ALA A 11 -5.67 -17.33 -9.83
C ALA A 11 -6.69 -16.25 -9.43
N LEU A 12 -6.41 -14.97 -9.72
CA LEU A 12 -7.30 -13.85 -9.40
C LEU A 12 -8.61 -13.91 -10.17
N SER A 13 -8.57 -14.34 -11.43
CA SER A 13 -9.74 -14.51 -12.30
C SER A 13 -10.60 -15.71 -11.93
N SER A 14 -10.05 -16.70 -11.21
CA SER A 14 -10.77 -17.96 -10.96
C SER A 14 -12.01 -17.81 -10.08
N GLY A 15 -12.07 -16.78 -9.23
CA GLY A 15 -13.07 -16.65 -8.17
C GLY A 15 -12.95 -17.70 -7.06
N ASP A 16 -11.92 -18.56 -7.12
CA ASP A 16 -11.61 -19.56 -6.10
C ASP A 16 -10.78 -18.92 -4.98
N THR A 17 -11.36 -18.90 -3.77
CA THR A 17 -10.75 -18.27 -2.60
C THR A 17 -9.41 -18.87 -2.20
N GLU A 18 -9.24 -20.19 -2.35
CA GLU A 18 -7.98 -20.83 -2.01
C GLU A 18 -6.89 -20.49 -3.03
N ARG A 19 -7.24 -20.44 -4.32
CA ARG A 19 -6.31 -20.03 -5.37
C ARG A 19 -5.88 -18.58 -5.20
N VAL A 20 -6.84 -17.69 -4.95
CA VAL A 20 -6.58 -16.26 -4.70
C VAL A 20 -5.67 -16.07 -3.50
N ASN A 21 -5.98 -16.69 -2.36
CA ASN A 21 -5.16 -16.51 -1.16
C ASN A 21 -3.74 -17.07 -1.36
N ARG A 22 -3.57 -18.21 -2.05
CA ARG A 22 -2.23 -18.72 -2.38
C ARG A 22 -1.43 -17.74 -3.23
N ALA A 23 -2.05 -17.10 -4.22
CA ALA A 23 -1.38 -16.09 -5.04
C ALA A 23 -0.96 -14.85 -4.23
N ILE A 24 -1.83 -14.38 -3.32
CA ILE A 24 -1.52 -13.26 -2.42
C ILE A 24 -0.38 -13.63 -1.47
N ASP A 25 -0.46 -14.79 -0.81
CA ASP A 25 0.59 -15.25 0.10
C ASP A 25 1.92 -15.41 -0.65
N GLU A 26 1.91 -15.89 -1.89
CA GLU A 26 3.12 -16.06 -2.70
C GLU A 26 3.80 -14.72 -3.02
N ILE A 27 3.04 -13.70 -3.43
CA ILE A 27 3.64 -12.38 -3.69
C ILE A 27 4.08 -11.70 -2.38
N GLU A 28 3.34 -11.84 -1.29
CA GLU A 28 3.70 -11.27 0.02
C GLU A 28 4.99 -11.89 0.60
N ASN A 29 5.25 -13.16 0.31
CA ASN A 29 6.45 -13.89 0.73
C ASN A 29 7.63 -13.77 -0.24
N THR A 30 7.46 -13.08 -1.37
CA THR A 30 8.56 -12.80 -2.32
C THR A 30 9.50 -11.76 -1.72
N GLU A 31 10.81 -11.84 -1.99
CA GLU A 31 11.77 -10.83 -1.48
C GLU A 31 11.45 -9.44 -2.03
N LEU A 32 11.80 -8.38 -1.29
CA LEU A 32 11.37 -7.02 -1.62
C LEU A 32 11.86 -6.55 -3.00
N GLU A 33 13.11 -6.88 -3.37
CA GLU A 33 13.68 -6.54 -4.69
C GLU A 33 13.04 -7.33 -5.82
N GLU A 34 12.69 -8.59 -5.57
CA GLU A 34 11.99 -9.41 -6.56
C GLU A 34 10.55 -8.92 -6.74
N ARG A 35 9.87 -8.50 -5.66
CA ARG A 35 8.58 -7.80 -5.76
C ARG A 35 8.69 -6.52 -6.56
N ALA A 36 9.75 -5.73 -6.35
CA ALA A 36 9.97 -4.51 -7.12
C ALA A 36 10.17 -4.82 -8.61
N ALA A 37 10.93 -5.87 -8.95
CA ALA A 37 11.13 -6.31 -10.33
C ALA A 37 9.83 -6.80 -10.99
N LEU A 38 8.93 -7.40 -10.20
CA LEU A 38 7.62 -7.87 -10.65
C LEU A 38 6.54 -6.77 -10.68
N PHE A 39 6.80 -5.61 -10.05
CA PHE A 39 5.77 -4.62 -9.74
C PHE A 39 5.07 -4.12 -11.00
N ASP A 40 5.81 -3.61 -11.97
CA ASP A 40 5.22 -3.00 -13.18
C ASP A 40 4.33 -3.99 -13.94
N GLU A 41 4.84 -5.20 -14.19
CA GLU A 41 4.11 -6.20 -14.95
C GLU A 41 2.85 -6.69 -14.20
N CYS A 42 2.98 -6.94 -12.90
CA CYS A 42 1.86 -7.40 -12.07
C CYS A 42 0.85 -6.27 -11.79
N PHE A 43 1.29 -5.02 -11.71
CA PHE A 43 0.41 -3.88 -11.49
C PHE A 43 -0.44 -3.60 -12.72
N GLU A 44 0.12 -3.68 -13.93
CA GLU A 44 -0.67 -3.59 -15.16
C GLU A 44 -1.69 -4.74 -15.26
N MET A 45 -1.30 -5.96 -14.87
CA MET A 45 -2.25 -7.07 -14.74
C MET A 45 -3.36 -6.75 -13.72
N CYS A 46 -3.04 -6.14 -12.59
CA CYS A 46 -4.05 -5.72 -11.61
C CYS A 46 -5.02 -4.72 -12.22
N ARG A 47 -4.53 -3.72 -12.97
CA ARG A 47 -5.40 -2.75 -13.66
C ARG A 47 -6.36 -3.44 -14.63
N ASP A 48 -5.86 -4.35 -15.47
CA ASP A 48 -6.67 -5.10 -16.43
C ASP A 48 -7.79 -5.90 -15.72
N LEU A 49 -7.44 -6.60 -14.63
CA LEU A 49 -8.38 -7.43 -13.89
C LEU A 49 -9.34 -6.63 -13.00
N TYR A 50 -8.99 -5.39 -12.67
CA TYR A 50 -9.88 -4.50 -11.93
C TYR A 50 -11.11 -4.10 -12.74
N GLU A 51 -11.08 -4.23 -14.08
CA GLU A 51 -12.24 -4.02 -14.95
C GLU A 51 -13.26 -5.18 -14.91
N ALA A 52 -13.03 -6.22 -14.11
CA ALA A 52 -13.92 -7.37 -14.02
C ALA A 52 -15.31 -7.00 -13.45
N ASP A 53 -16.36 -7.63 -14.01
CA ASP A 53 -17.75 -7.43 -13.54
C ASP A 53 -17.98 -7.94 -12.10
N ASN A 54 -17.19 -8.92 -11.66
CA ASN A 54 -17.36 -9.56 -10.36
C ASN A 54 -16.59 -8.81 -9.26
N GLY A 55 -17.32 -8.23 -8.31
CA GLY A 55 -16.71 -7.51 -7.18
C GLY A 55 -15.81 -8.36 -6.26
N TYR A 56 -15.94 -9.68 -6.24
CA TYR A 56 -14.96 -10.54 -5.55
C TYR A 56 -13.62 -10.61 -6.28
N GLN A 57 -13.62 -10.65 -7.61
CA GLN A 57 -12.39 -10.61 -8.41
C GLN A 57 -11.72 -9.24 -8.25
N ARG A 58 -12.47 -8.14 -8.37
CA ARG A 58 -11.96 -6.79 -8.10
C ARG A 58 -11.40 -6.65 -6.70
N GLN A 59 -12.07 -7.19 -5.67
CA GLN A 59 -11.54 -7.20 -4.31
C GLN A 59 -10.22 -7.98 -4.21
N SER A 60 -10.14 -9.12 -4.89
CA SER A 60 -8.96 -9.97 -4.90
C SER A 60 -7.76 -9.26 -5.54
N VAL A 61 -8.01 -8.49 -6.61
CA VAL A 61 -7.02 -7.62 -7.25
C VAL A 61 -6.47 -6.59 -6.27
N ILE A 62 -7.33 -5.86 -5.55
CA ILE A 62 -6.87 -4.86 -4.57
C ILE A 62 -6.04 -5.50 -3.45
N ARG A 63 -6.42 -6.69 -2.98
CA ARG A 63 -5.65 -7.43 -1.98
C ARG A 63 -4.28 -7.86 -2.53
N PHE A 64 -4.23 -8.33 -3.76
CA PHE A 64 -2.98 -8.73 -4.41
C PHE A 64 -2.06 -7.53 -4.64
N ALA A 65 -2.58 -6.40 -5.13
CA ALA A 65 -1.82 -5.15 -5.30
C ALA A 65 -1.20 -4.66 -3.98
N ALA A 66 -1.92 -4.83 -2.86
CA ALA A 66 -1.39 -4.51 -1.53
C ALA A 66 -0.22 -5.43 -1.12
N GLY A 67 -0.25 -6.70 -1.49
CA GLY A 67 0.84 -7.65 -1.28
C GLY A 67 2.03 -7.43 -2.22
N LEU A 68 1.76 -6.94 -3.43
CA LEU A 68 2.76 -6.60 -4.45
C LEU A 68 3.64 -5.41 -4.05
N TYR A 69 3.18 -4.56 -3.12
CA TYR A 69 3.92 -3.38 -2.71
C TYR A 69 5.35 -3.75 -2.21
N PRO A 70 6.42 -3.29 -2.89
CA PRO A 70 7.78 -3.76 -2.59
C PRO A 70 8.37 -3.21 -1.30
N ARG A 71 7.90 -2.04 -0.82
CA ARG A 71 8.33 -1.42 0.45
C ARG A 71 9.85 -1.31 0.59
N LEU A 72 10.58 -1.08 -0.51
CA LEU A 72 12.05 -1.05 -0.51
C LEU A 72 12.63 -0.01 0.45
N ALA A 73 11.94 1.11 0.62
CA ALA A 73 12.32 2.18 1.54
C ALA A 73 12.36 1.72 3.02
N TYR A 74 11.76 0.59 3.39
CA TYR A 74 11.94 0.04 4.75
C TYR A 74 13.37 -0.32 5.09
N ARG A 75 14.22 -0.60 4.09
CA ARG A 75 15.63 -0.90 4.33
C ARG A 75 16.46 0.32 4.70
N THR A 76 15.93 1.52 4.45
CA THR A 76 16.61 2.77 4.77
C THR A 76 16.12 3.36 6.09
N VAL A 77 15.20 2.71 6.80
CA VAL A 77 14.72 3.19 8.11
C VAL A 77 15.90 3.28 9.07
N GLY A 78 16.07 4.46 9.68
CA GLY A 78 17.22 4.78 10.54
C GLY A 78 18.47 5.25 9.79
N ALA A 79 18.36 5.53 8.49
CA ALA A 79 19.37 6.15 7.66
C ALA A 79 18.75 7.24 6.77
N ASP A 80 19.58 8.09 6.19
CA ASP A 80 19.11 9.07 5.20
C ASP A 80 18.56 8.33 3.97
N LEU A 81 17.29 8.59 3.64
CA LEU A 81 16.63 8.05 2.46
C LEU A 81 17.27 8.66 1.20
N THR A 82 18.10 7.88 0.53
CA THR A 82 18.86 8.24 -0.68
C THR A 82 18.87 7.07 -1.66
N ASP A 83 19.09 7.33 -2.95
CA ASP A 83 19.21 6.28 -3.96
C ASP A 83 20.30 5.26 -3.58
N GLU A 84 21.42 5.72 -3.02
CA GLU A 84 22.53 4.84 -2.60
C GLU A 84 22.20 3.94 -1.40
N ALA A 85 21.19 4.31 -0.60
CA ALA A 85 20.73 3.51 0.54
C ALA A 85 19.76 2.39 0.12
N LEU A 86 19.20 2.47 -1.09
CA LEU A 86 18.30 1.46 -1.62
C LEU A 86 19.05 0.22 -2.09
N PRO A 87 18.45 -0.98 -1.99
CA PRO A 87 19.07 -2.18 -2.54
C PRO A 87 19.02 -2.17 -4.07
N GLY A 88 20.03 -2.76 -4.71
CA GLY A 88 20.03 -2.98 -6.16
C GLY A 88 20.23 -1.69 -6.96
N GLU A 89 19.50 -1.56 -8.06
CA GLU A 89 19.56 -0.41 -8.98
C GLU A 89 18.33 0.50 -8.84
N TRP A 90 17.56 0.35 -7.76
CA TRP A 90 16.33 1.10 -7.52
C TRP A 90 16.60 2.52 -7.07
N THR A 91 15.76 3.44 -7.53
CA THR A 91 15.78 4.86 -7.19
C THR A 91 14.58 5.26 -6.33
N LEU A 92 14.70 6.38 -5.63
CA LEU A 92 13.60 6.99 -4.89
C LEU A 92 12.43 7.36 -5.81
N ASP A 93 12.72 7.83 -7.03
CA ASP A 93 11.70 8.16 -8.03
C ASP A 93 10.88 6.92 -8.45
N GLU A 94 11.52 5.76 -8.59
CA GLU A 94 10.83 4.50 -8.90
C GLU A 94 9.99 4.01 -7.72
N ILE A 95 10.50 4.13 -6.49
CA ILE A 95 9.72 3.79 -5.29
C ILE A 95 8.50 4.72 -5.14
N ALA A 96 8.69 6.02 -5.34
CA ALA A 96 7.60 6.99 -5.34
C ALA A 96 6.57 6.67 -6.43
N THR A 97 7.03 6.30 -7.64
CA THR A 97 6.15 5.86 -8.73
C THR A 97 5.32 4.64 -8.35
N HIS A 98 5.90 3.64 -7.68
CA HIS A 98 5.16 2.48 -7.19
C HIS A 98 4.12 2.87 -6.13
N HIS A 99 4.50 3.75 -5.19
CA HIS A 99 3.61 4.27 -4.16
C HIS A 99 2.41 5.01 -4.76
N ASP A 100 2.66 5.97 -5.66
CA ASP A 100 1.64 6.78 -6.31
C ASP A 100 0.65 5.92 -7.10
N ARG A 101 1.15 4.95 -7.87
CA ARG A 101 0.29 4.02 -8.63
C ARG A 101 -0.63 3.20 -7.73
N LEU A 102 -0.14 2.73 -6.58
CA LEU A 102 -0.97 2.02 -5.61
C LEU A 102 -1.99 2.95 -4.96
N ARG A 103 -1.59 4.17 -4.60
CA ARG A 103 -2.49 5.19 -4.04
C ARG A 103 -3.64 5.46 -4.99
N ASP A 104 -3.34 5.75 -6.25
CA ASP A 104 -4.35 6.01 -7.30
C ASP A 104 -5.33 4.84 -7.44
N LEU A 105 -4.81 3.60 -7.52
CA LEU A 105 -5.64 2.39 -7.60
C LEU A 105 -6.57 2.25 -6.38
N TYR A 106 -6.09 2.53 -5.17
CA TYR A 106 -6.89 2.40 -3.96
C TYR A 106 -7.93 3.51 -3.83
N VAL A 107 -7.60 4.73 -4.24
CA VAL A 107 -8.54 5.86 -4.29
C VAL A 107 -9.67 5.57 -5.28
N ASP A 108 -9.36 5.00 -6.44
CA ASP A 108 -10.39 4.52 -7.38
C ASP A 108 -11.21 3.38 -6.78
N ALA A 109 -10.57 2.45 -6.09
CA ALA A 109 -11.25 1.33 -5.43
C ALA A 109 -12.16 1.75 -4.27
N LEU A 110 -11.92 2.91 -3.64
CA LEU A 110 -12.85 3.50 -2.68
C LEU A 110 -14.13 4.03 -3.34
N ARG A 111 -14.10 4.33 -4.64
CA ARG A 111 -15.29 4.71 -5.44
C ARG A 111 -16.09 3.50 -5.94
N ASP A 112 -15.56 2.28 -5.82
CA ASP A 112 -16.21 1.05 -6.31
C ASP A 112 -17.61 0.86 -5.74
N ASP A 113 -18.52 0.30 -6.54
CA ASP A 113 -19.89 0.02 -6.10
C ASP A 113 -19.97 -1.17 -5.13
N ASP A 114 -19.04 -2.11 -5.19
CA ASP A 114 -18.95 -3.25 -4.27
C ASP A 114 -18.23 -2.86 -2.98
N GLY A 115 -18.95 -2.92 -1.86
CA GLY A 115 -18.40 -2.57 -0.54
C GLY A 115 -17.22 -3.44 -0.10
N ARG A 116 -17.05 -4.65 -0.66
CA ARG A 116 -15.89 -5.51 -0.38
C ARG A 116 -14.60 -4.92 -0.98
N VAL A 117 -14.71 -4.32 -2.15
CA VAL A 117 -13.60 -3.64 -2.83
C VAL A 117 -13.21 -2.40 -2.02
N ARG A 118 -14.19 -1.55 -1.69
CA ARG A 118 -13.96 -0.35 -0.85
C ARG A 118 -13.28 -0.70 0.48
N ARG A 119 -13.71 -1.78 1.12
CA ARG A 119 -13.10 -2.25 2.37
C ARG A 119 -11.66 -2.74 2.20
N ALA A 120 -11.35 -3.41 1.10
CA ALA A 120 -9.99 -3.84 0.79
C ALA A 120 -9.08 -2.63 0.55
N ALA A 121 -9.56 -1.63 -0.19
CA ALA A 121 -8.84 -0.39 -0.46
C ALA A 121 -8.54 0.40 0.82
N ALA A 122 -9.55 0.60 1.69
CA ALA A 122 -9.36 1.27 2.97
C ALA A 122 -8.31 0.58 3.86
N LYS A 123 -8.22 -0.77 3.79
CA LYS A 123 -7.17 -1.52 4.49
C LYS A 123 -5.80 -1.34 3.84
N ALA A 124 -5.72 -1.33 2.51
CA ALA A 124 -4.46 -1.17 1.78
C ALA A 124 -3.87 0.24 1.98
N ILE A 125 -4.70 1.28 2.03
CA ILE A 125 -4.28 2.66 2.34
C ILE A 125 -3.58 2.77 3.69
N LYS A 126 -3.99 1.97 4.68
CA LYS A 126 -3.31 1.92 5.98
C LYS A 126 -1.83 1.53 5.84
N GLU A 127 -1.51 0.61 4.93
CA GLU A 127 -0.12 0.17 4.71
C GLU A 127 0.72 1.25 4.04
N LEU A 128 0.13 2.06 3.14
CA LEU A 128 0.78 3.24 2.58
C LEU A 128 1.05 4.28 3.67
N ALA A 129 0.07 4.56 4.52
CA ALA A 129 0.22 5.48 5.64
C ALA A 129 1.30 5.03 6.64
N LEU A 130 1.35 3.74 6.98
CA LEU A 130 2.43 3.17 7.79
C LEU A 130 3.79 3.38 7.12
N THR A 131 3.86 3.27 5.79
CA THR A 131 5.12 3.49 5.08
C THR A 131 5.57 4.93 5.15
N ALA A 132 4.68 5.88 4.85
CA ALA A 132 4.96 7.31 4.96
C ALA A 132 5.38 7.70 6.39
N GLU A 133 4.70 7.16 7.41
CA GLU A 133 5.08 7.33 8.83
C GLU A 133 6.50 6.83 9.11
N MET A 134 6.82 5.60 8.69
CA MET A 134 8.16 5.01 8.89
C MET A 134 9.28 5.79 8.19
N LEU A 135 8.95 6.52 7.12
CA LEU A 135 9.88 7.38 6.38
C LEU A 135 9.86 8.84 6.86
N GLY A 136 9.02 9.20 7.84
CA GLY A 136 8.87 10.56 8.33
C GLY A 136 8.19 11.51 7.34
N GLU A 137 7.50 10.99 6.33
CA GLU A 137 6.85 11.75 5.25
C GLU A 137 5.51 12.35 5.70
N SER A 138 5.57 13.28 6.65
CA SER A 138 4.39 13.94 7.23
C SER A 138 3.55 14.71 6.22
N ASP A 139 4.19 15.22 5.16
CA ASP A 139 3.50 15.93 4.08
C ASP A 139 2.73 14.97 3.17
N GLU A 140 3.23 13.75 2.96
CA GLU A 140 2.50 12.70 2.22
C GLU A 140 1.26 12.25 3.01
N LEU A 141 1.41 12.01 4.32
CA LEU A 141 0.28 11.69 5.19
C LEU A 141 -0.81 12.77 5.15
N ARG A 142 -0.43 14.05 5.13
CA ARG A 142 -1.38 15.16 5.00
C ARG A 142 -2.04 15.18 3.63
N SER A 143 -1.27 14.99 2.55
CA SER A 143 -1.80 14.92 1.19
C SER A 143 -2.84 13.80 1.04
N MET A 144 -2.56 12.62 1.59
CA MET A 144 -3.51 11.50 1.61
C MET A 144 -4.79 11.84 2.39
N MET A 145 -4.69 12.54 3.52
CA MET A 145 -5.86 12.98 4.29
C MET A 145 -6.73 13.97 3.49
N ASP A 146 -6.11 14.96 2.87
CA ASP A 146 -6.80 15.98 2.06
C ASP A 146 -7.53 15.33 0.86
N GLU A 147 -6.88 14.36 0.19
CA GLU A 147 -7.49 13.61 -0.92
C GLU A 147 -8.70 12.79 -0.46
N LEU A 148 -8.61 12.11 0.70
CA LEU A 148 -9.70 11.32 1.25
C LEU A 148 -10.86 12.19 1.74
N GLU A 149 -10.60 13.38 2.27
CA GLU A 149 -11.62 14.36 2.63
C GLU A 149 -12.37 14.84 1.37
N ALA A 150 -11.65 15.26 0.33
CA ALA A 150 -12.25 15.65 -0.95
C ALA A 150 -13.09 14.51 -1.55
N LEU A 151 -12.59 13.27 -1.51
CA LEU A 151 -13.30 12.09 -1.98
C LEU A 151 -14.60 11.82 -1.19
N ALA A 152 -14.61 12.07 0.13
CA ALA A 152 -15.79 11.90 0.97
C ALA A 152 -16.90 12.92 0.65
N GLU A 153 -16.54 14.12 0.20
CA GLU A 153 -17.47 15.16 -0.24
C GLU A 153 -18.11 14.81 -1.59
N GLU A 154 -17.38 14.17 -2.50
CA GLU A 154 -17.86 13.78 -3.83
C GLU A 154 -18.80 12.57 -3.80
N CYS A 155 -18.67 11.71 -2.79
CA CYS A 155 -19.33 10.40 -2.75
C CYS A 155 -20.65 10.39 -1.97
N GLU A 156 -21.56 9.53 -2.41
CA GLU A 156 -22.79 9.21 -1.68
C GLU A 156 -22.51 8.57 -0.31
N ASP A 157 -23.45 8.71 0.62
CA ASP A 157 -23.34 8.22 2.01
C ASP A 157 -22.94 6.74 2.11
N SER A 158 -23.38 5.91 1.15
CA SER A 158 -23.09 4.47 1.11
C SER A 158 -21.61 4.14 0.86
N LYS A 159 -20.88 5.05 0.21
CA LYS A 159 -19.44 4.94 -0.05
C LYS A 159 -18.63 5.64 1.05
N ARG A 160 -19.15 6.75 1.59
CA ARG A 160 -18.47 7.61 2.58
C ARG A 160 -17.93 6.85 3.79
N LYS A 161 -18.67 5.88 4.33
CA LYS A 161 -18.21 5.05 5.46
C LYS A 161 -16.81 4.45 5.26
N HIS A 162 -16.49 3.95 4.07
CA HIS A 162 -15.18 3.33 3.81
C HIS A 162 -14.09 4.35 3.52
N ILE A 163 -14.46 5.51 2.99
CA ILE A 163 -13.55 6.65 2.79
C ILE A 163 -13.17 7.24 4.15
N GLU A 164 -14.15 7.47 5.04
CA GLU A 164 -13.92 7.88 6.43
C GLU A 164 -13.03 6.88 7.17
N GLN A 165 -13.26 5.57 6.97
CA GLN A 165 -12.38 4.55 7.54
C GLN A 165 -10.94 4.64 7.00
N ALA A 166 -10.75 4.91 5.71
CA ALA A 166 -9.43 5.14 5.14
C ALA A 166 -8.78 6.40 5.72
N TYR A 167 -9.54 7.49 5.86
CA TYR A 167 -9.08 8.74 6.47
C TYR A 167 -8.63 8.51 7.92
N GLU A 168 -9.43 7.82 8.73
CA GLU A 168 -9.09 7.48 10.11
C GLU A 168 -7.81 6.64 10.20
N ASN A 169 -7.58 5.73 9.23
CA ASN A 169 -6.34 4.97 9.16
C ASN A 169 -5.14 5.89 8.91
N VAL A 170 -5.23 6.83 7.96
CA VAL A 170 -4.13 7.78 7.67
C VAL A 170 -3.91 8.74 8.85
N ALA A 171 -4.98 9.33 9.37
CA ALA A 171 -4.94 10.26 10.50
C ALA A 171 -4.31 9.63 11.74
N PHE A 172 -4.56 8.33 11.99
CA PHE A 172 -3.90 7.60 13.07
C PHE A 172 -2.38 7.65 12.96
N HIS A 173 -1.83 7.44 11.76
CA HIS A 173 -0.38 7.46 11.51
C HIS A 173 0.18 8.88 11.50
N ALA A 174 -0.61 9.89 11.08
CA ALA A 174 -0.22 11.30 11.12
C ALA A 174 -0.18 11.90 12.53
N GLU A 175 -1.15 11.57 13.39
CA GLU A 175 -1.30 12.16 14.72
C GLU A 175 -0.64 11.37 15.84
N LYS A 176 -0.45 10.06 15.64
CA LYS A 176 0.08 9.14 16.66
C LYS A 176 1.21 8.27 16.09
N PRO A 177 2.30 8.91 15.60
CA PRO A 177 3.42 8.19 15.04
C PRO A 177 3.99 7.18 16.06
N PHE A 178 4.36 6.00 15.59
CA PHE A 178 4.96 4.88 16.32
C PHE A 178 4.16 4.36 17.51
N SER A 179 2.89 4.74 17.64
CA SER A 179 2.04 4.36 18.77
C SER A 179 1.73 2.85 18.84
N LEU A 180 1.91 2.13 17.73
CA LEU A 180 1.78 0.67 17.65
C LEU A 180 3.10 -0.10 17.82
N LEU A 181 4.25 0.59 17.78
CA LEU A 181 5.53 -0.07 17.98
C LEU A 181 5.73 -0.40 19.47
N PRO A 182 6.38 -1.54 19.79
CA PRO A 182 6.83 -1.82 21.15
C PRO A 182 7.71 -0.68 21.67
N ASP A 183 7.58 -0.31 22.95
CA ASP A 183 8.26 0.88 23.50
C ASP A 183 9.78 0.88 23.23
N GLY A 184 10.44 -0.28 23.27
CA GLY A 184 11.88 -0.37 22.97
C GLY A 184 12.28 -0.11 21.51
N LEU A 185 11.35 -0.27 20.55
CA LEU A 185 11.57 0.09 19.15
C LEU A 185 11.19 1.55 18.89
N ARG A 186 10.17 2.05 19.60
CA ARG A 186 9.80 3.48 19.60
C ARG A 186 10.95 4.34 20.12
N ASP A 187 11.52 4.00 21.28
CA ASP A 187 12.64 4.73 21.89
C ASP A 187 13.89 4.76 20.99
N ALA A 188 14.12 3.71 20.19
CA ALA A 188 15.24 3.63 19.26
C ALA A 188 15.07 4.56 18.04
N LEU A 189 13.83 4.76 17.59
CA LEU A 189 13.50 5.66 16.48
C LEU A 189 13.38 7.13 16.94
N GLU A 190 12.90 7.38 18.17
CA GLU A 190 12.82 8.72 18.76
C GLU A 190 14.18 9.22 19.32
N GLY A 191 15.08 8.30 19.70
CA GLY A 191 16.35 8.61 20.35
C GLY A 191 17.40 9.32 19.48
N ASP A 192 17.28 9.25 18.15
CA ASP A 192 18.24 9.85 17.21
C ASP A 192 18.07 11.38 17.06
N GLU A 193 16.89 11.95 17.37
CA GLU A 193 16.67 13.41 17.28
C GLU A 193 17.39 14.20 18.40
N HIS A 194 17.90 13.53 19.46
CA HIS A 194 18.54 14.19 20.59
C HIS A 194 20.09 14.09 20.63
N SER A 195 20.73 13.53 19.60
CA SER A 195 22.20 13.33 19.61
C SER A 195 23.02 14.40 18.87
N SER A 196 22.41 15.35 18.16
CA SER A 196 23.15 16.46 17.51
C SER A 196 23.28 17.67 18.43
N GLY A 197 24.15 17.57 19.44
CA GLY A 197 24.43 18.67 20.36
C GLY A 197 25.69 18.49 21.19
N ARG A 198 26.87 18.45 20.55
CA ARG A 198 28.16 18.80 21.17
C ARG A 198 29.11 19.47 20.19
#